data_AF-A0A6H5KCJ6-F1
#
_entry.id   AF-A0A6H5KCJ6-F1
#
_cell.length_a   1.000
_cell.length_b   1.000
_cell.length_c   1.000
_cell.angle_alpha   90.00
_cell.angle_beta   90.00
_cell.angle_gamma   90.00
#
_symmetry.space_group_name_H-M   'P 1'
#
loop_
_entity.id
_entity.type
_entity.pdbx_description
1 polymer ?
#
loop_
_entity_poly.entity_id
_entity_poly.type
_entity_poly.pdbx_seq_one_letter_code
_entity_poly.pdbx_strand_id
1 'polypeptide(L)'
;MRSLSVDYSHGGKPTGFDVASMDVRAWLQQWPRVLSQLETLVVGLKRRQVSGPYNCAQFTVELYRNLVGSCKWGTAGQLMDAVREVGRELVAAKPSELAVGNMVRRVLYIIRDEYESALSAGDGSGSGQAATSASLSSPSASRGGGGGGHGKANSRGGSTARGVATGGAGGAAGTGEGGGLGPSLTGMLGGQFGATDFGRSCPDLRQNVVASVSELMTELRDMRGVIKEHAKDTIHANEVILTFGNSATVDAFLKAAAGGAKDGLNFRVIVAEAAPLCSGHVLAKSLAKHGIDTTVISDSAVFAMMARVNKVILSTHAVVANGGLIALNGSHAVALAASDLSVPVVCVTGLFKLCPLFPHDQDTFNCLLSPAAVMSFKDKDSMKNVEVLNPAYDYIPPNLVDLYITNMGGLQPSYIYRLLAEYYHRDDLIISPSDEQAS
;
A
#
# COMPACT_ATOMS: atom_id res chain seq x y z
N MET A 1 10.45 43.13 -29.12
CA MET A 1 11.35 43.94 -28.27
C MET A 1 10.52 44.77 -27.31
N ARG A 2 10.29 44.28 -26.08
CA ARG A 2 10.07 45.07 -24.86
C ARG A 2 10.55 44.19 -23.72
N SER A 3 11.77 44.44 -23.29
CA SER A 3 12.44 43.80 -22.16
C SER A 3 11.83 44.33 -20.87
N LEU A 4 11.28 43.44 -20.05
CA LEU A 4 10.99 43.75 -18.65
C LEU A 4 12.18 43.28 -17.83
N SER A 5 13.02 44.25 -17.47
CA SER A 5 14.11 44.14 -16.51
C SER A 5 13.51 44.00 -15.12
N VAL A 6 13.95 42.99 -14.36
CA VAL A 6 13.66 42.89 -12.93
C VAL A 6 14.93 43.26 -12.18
N ASP A 7 14.87 44.37 -11.45
CA ASP A 7 15.95 44.88 -10.62
C ASP A 7 16.21 43.93 -9.42
N TYR A 8 17.43 43.41 -9.33
CA TYR A 8 17.94 42.74 -8.13
C TYR A 8 18.77 43.74 -7.33
N SER A 9 18.19 44.29 -6.26
CA SER A 9 19.00 44.90 -5.20
C SER A 9 18.27 44.86 -3.85
N HIS A 10 18.65 43.90 -3.01
CA HIS A 10 19.09 44.14 -1.63
C HIS A 10 19.51 42.81 -0.97
N GLY A 11 20.79 42.77 -0.59
CA GLY A 11 21.38 41.69 0.17
C GLY A 11 20.92 41.74 1.63
N GLY A 12 20.13 40.74 2.00
CA GLY A 12 19.92 40.30 3.36
C GLY A 12 19.75 38.79 3.31
N LYS A 13 20.59 38.02 4.02
CA LYS A 13 20.38 36.57 4.16
C LYS A 13 19.04 36.36 4.86
N PRO A 14 18.04 35.69 4.25
CA PRO A 14 16.83 35.35 4.97
C PRO A 14 17.21 34.25 5.97
N THR A 15 17.17 34.59 7.26
CA THR A 15 17.29 33.66 8.39
C THR A 15 15.91 33.19 8.88
N GLY A 16 14.86 33.37 8.07
CA GLY A 16 13.50 32.91 8.34
C GLY A 16 13.11 31.79 7.37
N PHE A 17 12.82 30.61 7.92
CA PHE A 17 12.13 29.51 7.25
C PHE A 17 10.63 29.86 7.23
N ASP A 18 10.11 30.36 6.11
CA ASP A 18 8.66 30.56 5.92
C ASP A 18 8.20 29.61 4.81
N VAL A 19 7.36 28.64 5.18
CA VAL A 19 7.27 27.33 4.49
C VAL A 19 5.99 27.17 3.66
N ALA A 20 5.00 28.04 3.85
CA ALA A 20 3.73 28.00 3.12
C ALA A 20 3.85 28.43 1.63
N SER A 21 4.99 29.00 1.23
CA SER A 21 5.27 29.44 -0.14
C SER A 21 6.66 29.00 -0.63
N MET A 22 7.19 27.90 -0.09
CA MET A 22 8.57 27.48 -0.36
C MET A 22 8.68 26.83 -1.74
N ASP A 23 9.40 27.46 -2.67
CA ASP A 23 9.90 26.78 -3.86
C ASP A 23 10.98 25.78 -3.42
N VAL A 24 10.59 24.50 -3.30
CA VAL A 24 11.48 23.42 -2.86
C VAL A 24 12.70 23.29 -3.75
N ARG A 25 12.58 23.64 -5.04
CA ARG A 25 13.72 23.60 -5.97
C ARG A 25 14.72 24.69 -5.61
N ALA A 26 14.24 25.89 -5.34
CA ALA A 26 15.09 27.00 -4.88
C ALA A 26 15.81 26.66 -3.57
N TRP A 27 15.12 26.01 -2.63
CA TRP A 27 15.74 25.52 -1.39
C TRP A 27 16.79 24.44 -1.66
N LEU A 28 16.48 23.46 -2.51
CA LEU A 28 17.36 22.35 -2.88
C LEU A 28 18.56 22.77 -3.75
N GLN A 29 18.61 23.99 -4.30
CA GLN A 29 19.80 24.50 -4.99
C GLN A 29 21.06 24.47 -4.10
N GLN A 30 20.88 24.56 -2.78
CA GLN A 30 21.98 24.43 -1.81
C GLN A 30 22.55 23.00 -1.72
N TRP A 31 21.82 22.00 -2.24
CA TRP A 31 22.20 20.59 -2.28
C TRP A 31 22.04 20.00 -3.69
N PRO A 32 22.95 20.29 -4.63
CA PRO A 32 22.81 19.93 -6.05
C PRO A 32 22.62 18.43 -6.30
N ARG A 33 23.19 17.56 -5.46
CA ARG A 33 23.04 16.12 -5.56
C ARG A 33 21.59 15.67 -5.32
N VAL A 34 20.93 16.21 -4.30
CA VAL A 34 19.53 15.88 -3.96
C VAL A 34 18.59 16.46 -5.01
N LEU A 35 18.85 17.70 -5.45
CA LEU A 35 18.09 18.35 -6.52
C LEU A 35 18.15 17.55 -7.83
N SER A 36 19.35 17.14 -8.25
CA SER A 36 19.53 16.33 -9.46
C SER A 36 18.81 14.98 -9.39
N GLN A 37 18.80 14.33 -8.22
CA GLN A 37 18.04 13.10 -8.00
C GLN A 37 16.54 13.33 -8.12
N LEU A 38 16.01 14.40 -7.51
CA LEU A 38 14.60 14.79 -7.63
C LEU A 38 14.22 15.05 -9.10
N GLU A 39 14.98 15.87 -9.81
CA GLU A 39 14.72 16.19 -11.22
C GLU A 39 14.75 14.94 -12.10
N THR A 40 15.74 14.07 -11.90
CA THR A 40 15.86 12.81 -12.62
C THR A 40 14.65 11.91 -12.37
N LEU A 41 14.21 11.81 -11.11
CA LEU A 41 13.06 10.99 -10.74
C LEU A 41 11.76 11.57 -11.32
N VAL A 42 11.54 12.88 -11.22
CA VAL A 42 10.35 13.56 -11.81
C VAL A 42 10.29 13.36 -13.32
N VAL A 43 11.41 13.58 -14.03
CA VAL A 43 11.48 13.35 -15.48
C VAL A 43 11.26 11.87 -15.80
N GLY A 44 11.86 10.97 -15.02
CA GLY A 44 11.70 9.53 -15.17
C GLY A 44 10.26 9.06 -14.99
N LEU A 45 9.54 9.61 -14.00
CA LEU A 45 8.12 9.33 -13.75
C LEU A 45 7.25 9.86 -14.90
N LYS A 46 7.43 11.14 -15.31
CA LYS A 46 6.66 11.76 -16.41
C LYS A 46 6.86 11.02 -17.74
N ARG A 47 8.09 10.59 -18.03
CA ARG A 47 8.44 9.84 -19.26
C ARG A 47 8.18 8.34 -19.15
N ARG A 48 7.65 7.86 -18.02
CA ARG A 48 7.41 6.43 -17.73
C ARG A 48 8.67 5.55 -17.85
N GLN A 49 9.86 6.13 -17.69
CA GLN A 49 11.14 5.42 -17.64
C GLN A 49 11.32 4.71 -16.29
N VAL A 50 10.87 5.36 -15.21
CA VAL A 50 10.67 4.74 -13.91
C VAL A 50 9.20 4.35 -13.83
N SER A 51 8.93 3.05 -13.87
CA SER A 51 7.57 2.52 -13.83
C SER A 51 7.46 1.28 -12.95
N GLY A 52 6.24 1.04 -12.49
CA GLY A 52 5.92 -0.07 -11.62
C GLY A 52 6.12 0.29 -10.14
N PRO A 53 5.26 -0.24 -9.24
CA PRO A 53 5.26 0.16 -7.84
C PRO A 53 6.62 0.04 -7.15
N TYR A 54 7.33 -1.08 -7.40
CA TYR A 54 8.58 -1.39 -6.71
C TYR A 54 9.71 -0.40 -7.03
N ASN A 55 9.94 -0.13 -8.32
CA ASN A 55 11.00 0.80 -8.72
C ASN A 55 10.68 2.22 -8.24
N CYS A 56 9.43 2.65 -8.37
CA CYS A 56 8.99 3.95 -7.90
C CYS A 56 9.19 4.10 -6.39
N ALA A 57 8.81 3.09 -5.60
CA ALA A 57 9.04 3.09 -4.16
C ALA A 57 10.53 3.14 -3.80
N GLN A 58 11.35 2.30 -4.43
CA GLN A 58 12.79 2.23 -4.16
C GLN A 58 13.51 3.57 -4.43
N PHE A 59 13.27 4.20 -5.59
CA PHE A 59 13.89 5.48 -5.91
C PHE A 59 13.38 6.63 -5.01
N THR A 60 12.10 6.57 -4.61
CA THR A 60 11.50 7.56 -3.70
C THR A 60 12.13 7.49 -2.31
N VAL A 61 12.28 6.29 -1.73
CA VAL A 61 12.92 6.10 -0.42
C VAL A 61 14.41 6.46 -0.48
N GLU A 62 15.10 6.15 -1.58
CA GLU A 62 16.50 6.53 -1.77
C GLU A 62 16.68 8.06 -1.80
N LEU A 63 15.79 8.79 -2.49
CA LEU A 63 15.77 10.24 -2.50
C LEU A 63 15.57 10.79 -1.07
N TYR A 64 14.57 10.27 -0.34
CA TYR A 64 14.30 10.73 1.02
C TYR A 64 15.43 10.45 2.00
N ARG A 65 16.09 9.29 1.90
CA ARG A 65 17.30 8.99 2.69
C ARG A 65 18.38 10.05 2.49
N ASN A 66 18.63 10.43 1.23
CA ASN A 66 19.65 11.44 0.90
C ASN A 66 19.23 12.85 1.33
N LEU A 67 17.94 13.18 1.23
CA LEU A 67 17.37 14.44 1.70
C LEU A 67 17.53 14.59 3.21
N VAL A 68 17.07 13.62 4.00
CA VAL A 68 17.16 13.64 5.47
C VAL A 68 18.62 13.71 5.91
N GLY A 69 19.51 12.93 5.28
CA GLY A 69 20.92 12.86 5.64
C GLY A 69 21.73 14.10 5.26
N SER A 70 21.48 14.68 4.08
CA SER A 70 22.34 15.74 3.51
C SER A 70 21.83 17.16 3.77
N CYS A 71 20.50 17.35 3.78
CA CYS A 71 19.90 18.68 3.92
C CYS A 71 19.95 19.15 5.37
N LYS A 72 20.18 20.46 5.57
CA LYS A 72 20.14 21.08 6.90
C LYS A 72 18.71 21.49 7.22
N TRP A 73 18.25 21.07 8.39
CA TRP A 73 16.93 21.37 8.95
C TRP A 73 17.10 21.52 10.47
N GLY A 74 16.36 22.45 11.08
CA GLY A 74 16.49 22.79 12.50
C GLY A 74 15.47 22.09 13.40
N THR A 75 14.30 21.78 12.86
CA THR A 75 13.17 21.18 13.59
C THR A 75 12.56 20.03 12.80
N ALA A 76 11.81 19.15 13.47
CA ALA A 76 11.07 18.07 12.81
C ALA A 76 10.02 18.63 11.83
N GLY A 77 9.36 19.74 12.20
CA GLY A 77 8.38 20.41 11.33
C GLY A 77 8.98 20.85 9.99
N GLN A 78 10.14 21.51 10.02
CA GLN A 78 10.84 21.92 8.79
C GLN A 78 11.20 20.73 7.88
N LEU A 79 11.62 19.61 8.48
CA LEU A 79 11.92 18.39 7.73
C LEU A 79 10.66 17.80 7.10
N MET A 80 9.57 17.71 7.86
CA MET A 80 8.29 17.19 7.38
C MET A 80 7.74 18.02 6.23
N ASP A 81 7.82 19.34 6.32
CA ASP A 81 7.35 20.22 5.25
C ASP A 81 8.18 20.08 3.97
N ALA A 82 9.51 19.95 4.10
CA ALA A 82 10.38 19.65 2.96
C ALA A 82 10.01 18.30 2.32
N VAL A 83 9.74 17.27 3.13
CA VAL A 83 9.30 15.95 2.64
C VAL A 83 7.95 16.03 1.92
N ARG A 84 6.99 16.80 2.45
CA ARG A 84 5.68 17.05 1.84
C ARG A 84 5.79 17.76 0.50
N GLU A 85 6.60 18.82 0.40
CA GLU A 85 6.73 19.58 -0.84
C GLU A 85 7.44 18.76 -1.93
N VAL A 86 8.52 18.05 -1.59
CA VAL A 86 9.13 17.07 -2.52
C VAL A 86 8.10 16.01 -2.93
N GLY A 87 7.31 15.52 -1.97
CA GLY A 87 6.28 14.52 -2.23
C GLY A 87 5.19 15.02 -3.16
N ARG A 88 4.75 16.29 -3.02
CA ARG A 88 3.80 16.94 -3.91
C ARG A 88 4.28 16.94 -5.35
N GLU A 89 5.54 17.33 -5.59
CA GLU A 89 6.12 17.30 -6.95
C GLU A 89 6.14 15.88 -7.54
N LEU A 90 6.52 14.88 -6.74
CA LEU A 90 6.61 13.49 -7.19
C LEU A 90 5.23 12.88 -7.50
N VAL A 91 4.24 13.09 -6.62
CA VAL A 91 2.88 12.59 -6.81
C VAL A 91 2.23 13.27 -8.02
N ALA A 92 2.40 14.59 -8.16
CA ALA A 92 1.90 15.34 -9.32
C ALA A 92 2.55 14.90 -10.65
N ALA A 93 3.79 14.38 -10.61
CA ALA A 93 4.47 13.89 -11.81
C ALA A 93 3.78 12.66 -12.42
N LYS A 94 3.22 11.78 -11.59
CA LYS A 94 2.45 10.61 -12.04
C LYS A 94 1.48 10.12 -10.95
N PRO A 95 0.26 10.68 -10.87
CA PRO A 95 -0.70 10.37 -9.81
C PRO A 95 -1.13 8.90 -9.74
N SER A 96 -1.13 8.19 -10.87
CA SER A 96 -1.51 6.77 -10.92
C SER A 96 -0.48 5.84 -10.28
N GLU A 97 0.73 6.30 -9.94
CA GLU A 97 1.74 5.52 -9.21
C GLU A 97 1.61 5.75 -7.70
N LEU A 98 0.59 5.13 -7.10
CA LEU A 98 0.23 5.30 -5.69
C LEU A 98 1.38 4.95 -4.72
N ALA A 99 2.27 4.04 -5.11
CA ALA A 99 3.43 3.65 -4.30
C ALA A 99 4.34 4.84 -3.94
N VAL A 100 4.46 5.85 -4.81
CA VAL A 100 5.26 7.06 -4.52
C VAL A 100 4.65 7.82 -3.35
N GLY A 101 3.35 8.12 -3.42
CA GLY A 101 2.61 8.77 -2.34
C GLY A 101 2.66 7.96 -1.05
N ASN A 102 2.50 6.64 -1.13
CA ASN A 102 2.59 5.75 0.03
C ASN A 102 3.95 5.82 0.72
N MET A 103 5.06 5.90 -0.04
CA MET A 103 6.39 6.05 0.54
C MET A 103 6.59 7.43 1.18
N VAL A 104 6.03 8.49 0.60
CA VAL A 104 6.05 9.83 1.23
C VAL A 104 5.36 9.79 2.59
N ARG A 105 4.15 9.24 2.65
CA ARG A 105 3.37 9.11 3.90
C ARG A 105 4.09 8.27 4.93
N ARG A 106 4.76 7.19 4.50
CA ARG A 106 5.54 6.31 5.38
C ARG A 106 6.75 7.02 5.98
N VAL A 107 7.47 7.81 5.17
CA VAL A 107 8.61 8.61 5.66
C VAL A 107 8.14 9.69 6.64
N LEU A 108 7.01 10.35 6.37
CA LEU A 108 6.41 11.32 7.31
C LEU A 108 6.04 10.68 8.64
N TYR A 109 5.44 9.48 8.60
CA TYR A 109 5.13 8.70 9.79
C TYR A 109 6.40 8.38 10.60
N ILE A 110 7.46 7.89 9.95
CA ILE A 110 8.75 7.61 10.59
C ILE A 110 9.30 8.86 11.28
N ILE A 111 9.24 10.03 10.63
CA ILE A 111 9.74 11.28 11.24
C ILE A 111 8.96 11.65 12.50
N ARG A 112 7.63 11.46 12.51
CA ARG A 112 6.80 11.71 13.70
C ARG A 112 7.13 10.75 14.84
N ASP A 113 7.18 9.45 14.53
CA ASP A 113 7.42 8.38 15.51
C ASP A 113 8.79 8.52 16.18
N GLU A 114 9.84 8.79 15.40
CA GLU A 114 11.19 9.04 15.92
C GLU A 114 11.28 10.35 16.74
N TYR A 115 10.51 11.37 16.36
CA TYR A 115 10.46 12.62 17.11
C TYR A 115 9.76 12.46 18.46
N GLU A 116 8.61 11.78 18.49
CA GLU A 116 7.89 11.47 19.73
C GLU A 116 8.70 10.57 20.66
N SER A 117 9.39 9.57 20.10
CA SER A 117 10.33 8.72 20.83
C SER A 117 11.50 9.51 21.42
N ALA A 118 12.07 10.45 20.66
CA ALA A 118 13.16 11.31 21.14
C ALA A 118 12.70 12.28 22.25
N LEU A 119 11.49 12.83 22.15
CA LEU A 119 10.92 13.68 23.21
C LEU A 119 10.69 12.90 24.50
N SER A 120 10.11 11.71 24.39
CA SER A 120 9.84 10.82 25.53
C SER A 120 11.14 10.38 26.23
N ALA A 121 12.23 10.20 25.48
CA ALA A 121 13.55 9.91 26.04
C ALA A 121 14.17 11.11 26.78
N GLY A 122 13.88 12.34 26.36
CA GLY A 122 14.37 13.57 27.00
C GLY A 122 13.69 13.88 28.33
N ASP A 123 12.37 13.66 28.41
CA ASP A 123 11.56 13.91 29.62
C ASP A 123 11.80 12.88 30.74
N GLY A 124 12.43 11.74 30.43
CA GLY A 124 12.78 10.67 31.39
C GLY A 124 13.96 10.97 32.33
N SER A 125 14.62 12.14 32.21
CA SER A 125 15.79 12.50 33.03
C SER A 125 15.45 13.22 34.35
N GLY A 126 14.17 13.25 34.76
CA GLY A 126 13.69 14.06 35.89
C GLY A 126 12.60 13.43 36.75
N SER A 127 12.64 12.15 37.10
CA SER A 127 12.05 11.67 38.36
C SER A 127 12.52 10.24 38.68
N GLY A 128 13.29 10.11 39.77
CA GLY A 128 13.56 8.82 40.36
C GLY A 128 12.34 8.35 41.15
N GLN A 129 11.71 7.26 40.72
CA GLN A 129 11.04 6.31 41.61
C GLN A 129 11.32 4.88 41.14
N ALA A 130 11.71 4.06 42.11
CA ALA A 130 12.21 2.72 41.95
C ALA A 130 11.09 1.66 41.88
N ALA A 131 11.41 0.57 41.15
CA ALA A 131 10.84 -0.78 41.21
C ALA A 131 9.36 -0.93 40.75
N THR A 132 8.96 -1.96 39.98
CA THR A 132 9.29 -3.38 40.14
C THR A 132 9.34 -4.14 38.80
N SER A 133 10.27 -5.09 38.74
CA SER A 133 10.45 -6.14 37.74
C SER A 133 9.21 -7.01 37.50
N ALA A 134 8.88 -7.26 36.23
CA ALA A 134 8.23 -8.49 35.79
C ALA A 134 8.69 -8.84 34.37
N SER A 135 9.66 -9.75 34.29
CA SER A 135 10.04 -10.49 33.10
C SER A 135 8.90 -11.40 32.65
N LEU A 136 8.48 -11.33 31.39
CA LEU A 136 7.69 -12.39 30.75
C LEU A 136 8.36 -12.78 29.43
N SER A 137 9.12 -13.87 29.55
CA SER A 137 9.63 -14.72 28.49
C SER A 137 8.51 -15.31 27.64
N SER A 138 8.75 -15.37 26.34
CA SER A 138 7.98 -16.11 25.33
C SER A 138 7.81 -17.60 25.72
N PRO A 139 6.66 -18.24 25.49
CA PRO A 139 6.55 -19.68 25.64
C PRO A 139 6.94 -20.37 24.34
N SER A 140 7.97 -21.20 24.42
CA SER A 140 8.32 -22.22 23.44
C SER A 140 7.39 -23.44 23.58
N ALA A 141 7.14 -24.09 22.45
CA ALA A 141 6.38 -25.32 22.35
C ALA A 141 7.11 -26.49 23.03
N SER A 142 6.38 -27.32 23.78
CA SER A 142 6.81 -28.69 24.06
C SER A 142 5.63 -29.67 23.98
N ARG A 143 5.96 -30.80 23.37
CA ARG A 143 5.13 -31.98 23.12
C ARG A 143 4.83 -32.73 24.42
N GLY A 144 3.69 -33.42 24.45
CA GLY A 144 3.59 -34.71 25.14
C GLY A 144 2.26 -35.03 25.85
N GLY A 145 1.42 -35.80 25.16
CA GLY A 145 0.88 -37.06 25.72
C GLY A 145 -0.29 -37.02 26.71
N GLY A 146 -1.47 -37.42 26.21
CA GLY A 146 -2.20 -38.57 26.76
C GLY A 146 -3.35 -38.31 27.74
N GLY A 147 -4.55 -38.79 27.36
CA GLY A 147 -5.45 -39.44 28.32
C GLY A 147 -6.90 -38.93 28.43
N GLY A 148 -7.77 -39.42 27.54
CA GLY A 148 -9.06 -40.06 27.84
C GLY A 148 -10.20 -39.32 28.59
N GLY A 149 -11.40 -39.29 27.99
CA GLY A 149 -12.65 -39.08 28.74
C GLY A 149 -13.89 -38.68 27.94
N HIS A 150 -14.57 -39.68 27.37
CA HIS A 150 -15.98 -39.78 26.92
C HIS A 150 -17.00 -38.68 27.31
N GLY A 151 -17.90 -38.34 26.37
CA GLY A 151 -19.21 -37.79 26.76
C GLY A 151 -20.13 -37.15 25.70
N LYS A 152 -20.69 -37.94 24.78
CA LYS A 152 -22.04 -37.86 24.13
C LYS A 152 -22.50 -36.63 23.30
N ALA A 153 -23.23 -37.00 22.25
CA ALA A 153 -23.91 -36.21 21.24
C ALA A 153 -25.28 -35.62 21.67
N ASN A 154 -25.69 -34.54 20.99
CA ASN A 154 -27.06 -34.26 20.51
C ASN A 154 -26.99 -33.04 19.56
N SER A 155 -27.25 -33.11 18.26
CA SER A 155 -28.51 -33.27 17.50
C SER A 155 -29.48 -32.06 17.50
N ARG A 156 -29.64 -31.51 16.28
CA ARG A 156 -30.85 -30.99 15.58
C ARG A 156 -31.64 -29.76 16.09
N GLY A 157 -32.02 -28.95 15.09
CA GLY A 157 -33.21 -28.07 15.04
C GLY A 157 -32.86 -26.59 15.25
N GLY A 158 -33.26 -25.62 14.42
CA GLY A 158 -34.31 -25.54 13.43
C GLY A 158 -35.15 -24.28 13.68
N SER A 159 -35.22 -23.40 12.68
CA SER A 159 -36.33 -22.47 12.37
C SER A 159 -36.51 -21.14 13.15
N THR A 160 -36.38 -20.04 12.38
CA THR A 160 -37.33 -18.92 12.17
C THR A 160 -38.00 -18.18 13.33
N ALA A 161 -37.86 -16.85 13.36
CA ALA A 161 -38.91 -15.81 13.30
C ALA A 161 -38.24 -14.45 13.59
N ARG A 162 -38.21 -13.45 12.69
CA ARG A 162 -39.29 -12.52 12.27
C ARG A 162 -39.92 -11.75 13.45
N GLY A 163 -39.48 -10.50 13.63
CA GLY A 163 -40.12 -9.46 14.44
C GLY A 163 -39.60 -8.10 13.94
N VAL A 164 -40.24 -7.50 12.94
CA VAL A 164 -41.30 -6.47 13.05
C VAL A 164 -40.76 -5.15 13.62
N ALA A 165 -40.74 -4.17 12.72
CA ALA A 165 -40.51 -2.76 12.97
C ALA A 165 -41.77 -2.09 13.55
N THR A 166 -41.55 -1.20 14.51
CA THR A 166 -42.39 -0.03 14.86
C THR A 166 -41.38 1.03 15.33
N GLY A 167 -41.32 2.29 14.90
CA GLY A 167 -42.32 3.17 14.30
C GLY A 167 -42.90 4.08 15.38
N GLY A 168 -42.37 5.31 15.55
CA GLY A 168 -43.09 6.36 16.28
C GLY A 168 -42.28 7.46 17.01
N ALA A 169 -42.08 8.58 16.31
CA ALA A 169 -42.27 9.98 16.73
C ALA A 169 -41.61 10.59 17.98
N GLY A 170 -40.67 11.51 17.72
CA GLY A 170 -40.71 12.96 18.03
C GLY A 170 -41.25 13.50 19.37
N GLY A 171 -40.44 14.32 20.06
CA GLY A 171 -40.95 15.28 21.03
C GLY A 171 -39.93 15.94 21.97
N ALA A 172 -39.54 17.18 21.61
CA ALA A 172 -39.27 18.34 22.46
C ALA A 172 -38.00 18.42 23.35
N ALA A 173 -37.38 19.60 23.23
CA ALA A 173 -36.28 20.14 23.99
C ALA A 173 -36.64 20.44 25.45
N GLY A 174 -35.68 20.20 26.35
CA GLY A 174 -35.72 20.63 27.75
C GLY A 174 -34.31 20.91 28.24
N THR A 175 -34.06 22.17 28.59
CA THR A 175 -32.89 22.67 29.30
C THR A 175 -32.86 22.13 30.74
N GLY A 176 -31.69 21.64 31.19
CA GLY A 176 -31.48 21.24 32.58
C GLY A 176 -30.02 20.92 32.86
N GLU A 177 -29.39 21.72 33.70
CA GLU A 177 -28.04 21.55 34.23
C GLU A 177 -27.93 20.38 35.23
N GLY A 178 -26.75 19.75 35.26
CA GLY A 178 -26.13 19.25 36.50
C GLY A 178 -26.42 17.80 36.93
N GLY A 179 -25.45 16.90 36.74
CA GLY A 179 -25.41 15.61 37.45
C GLY A 179 -24.45 14.60 36.82
N GLY A 180 -23.29 14.40 37.46
CA GLY A 180 -22.19 13.58 36.96
C GLY A 180 -22.51 12.10 36.73
N LEU A 181 -21.99 11.59 35.62
CA LEU A 181 -21.84 10.17 35.32
C LEU A 181 -20.42 9.97 34.77
N GLY A 182 -19.82 8.82 35.09
CA GLY A 182 -18.38 8.54 35.04
C GLY A 182 -17.69 8.64 33.67
N PRO A 183 -16.40 8.29 33.58
CA PRO A 183 -15.60 8.55 32.39
C PRO A 183 -16.23 7.84 31.19
N SER A 184 -16.70 8.65 30.24
CA SER A 184 -17.25 8.21 28.96
C SER A 184 -16.22 7.34 28.21
N LEU A 185 -16.71 6.30 27.54
CA LEU A 185 -15.97 5.46 26.57
C LEU A 185 -15.24 6.26 25.49
N THR A 186 -15.56 7.54 25.32
CA THR A 186 -14.80 8.51 24.52
C THR A 186 -13.34 8.62 24.97
N GLY A 187 -13.04 8.43 26.26
CA GLY A 187 -11.67 8.46 26.79
C GLY A 187 -10.84 7.19 26.54
N MET A 188 -11.46 6.08 26.13
CA MET A 188 -10.74 4.82 25.85
C MET A 188 -10.38 4.63 24.37
N LEU A 189 -11.02 5.37 23.46
CA LEU A 189 -10.76 5.31 22.00
C LEU A 189 -10.24 6.63 21.43
N GLY A 190 -10.18 7.69 22.23
CA GLY A 190 -9.56 8.96 21.88
C GLY A 190 -8.30 9.16 22.71
N GLY A 191 -7.18 8.62 22.25
CA GLY A 191 -5.88 9.15 22.68
C GLY A 191 -5.91 10.66 22.41
N GLN A 192 -5.72 11.46 23.45
CA GLN A 192 -5.44 12.88 23.31
C GLN A 192 -4.14 13.03 22.51
N PHE A 193 -4.25 13.10 21.18
CA PHE A 193 -3.21 13.68 20.36
C PHE A 193 -3.32 15.19 20.57
N GLY A 194 -2.74 15.67 21.67
CA GLY A 194 -2.38 17.08 21.76
C GLY A 194 -1.53 17.38 20.54
N ALA A 195 -1.80 18.49 19.84
CA ALA A 195 -0.99 18.92 18.71
C ALA A 195 0.47 18.98 19.17
N THR A 196 1.26 17.97 18.80
CA THR A 196 2.66 17.88 19.15
C THR A 196 3.37 19.03 18.48
N ASP A 197 3.94 19.93 19.28
CA ASP A 197 4.75 21.02 18.75
C ASP A 197 6.02 20.41 18.12
N PHE A 198 6.08 20.40 16.79
CA PHE A 198 7.22 19.93 16.00
C PHE A 198 8.34 20.98 15.89
N GLY A 199 8.27 22.06 16.67
CA GLY A 199 9.23 23.15 16.71
C GLY A 199 10.45 22.92 17.61
N ARG A 200 10.45 21.89 18.48
CA ARG A 200 11.61 21.60 19.34
C ARG A 200 12.71 20.91 18.54
N SER A 201 13.96 21.29 18.82
CA SER A 201 15.13 20.69 18.17
C SER A 201 15.65 19.51 18.98
N CYS A 202 15.77 18.36 18.34
CA CYS A 202 16.31 17.13 18.92
C CYS A 202 17.61 16.76 18.19
N PRO A 203 18.78 16.74 18.85
CA PRO A 203 20.08 16.54 18.19
C PRO A 203 20.24 15.14 17.57
N ASP A 204 19.66 14.10 18.18
CA ASP A 204 19.81 12.71 17.74
C ASP A 204 18.78 12.30 16.67
N LEU A 205 17.75 13.12 16.43
CA LEU A 205 16.65 12.81 15.51
C LEU A 205 17.15 12.50 14.10
N ARG A 206 18.18 13.21 13.64
CA ARG A 206 18.73 13.01 12.29
C ARG A 206 19.27 11.60 12.12
N GLN A 207 20.03 11.10 13.09
CA GLN A 207 20.64 9.79 12.99
C GLN A 207 19.58 8.69 13.03
N ASN A 208 18.59 8.85 13.92
CA ASN A 208 17.49 7.90 14.06
C ASN A 208 16.65 7.84 12.78
N VAL A 209 16.18 8.98 12.25
CA VAL A 209 15.38 9.00 11.02
C VAL A 209 16.16 8.43 9.83
N VAL A 210 17.45 8.74 9.68
CA VAL A 210 18.27 8.16 8.60
C VAL A 210 18.42 6.64 8.75
N ALA A 211 18.55 6.14 9.98
CA ALA A 211 18.59 4.71 10.26
C ALA A 211 17.26 4.04 9.90
N SER A 212 16.13 4.57 10.37
CA SER A 212 14.79 4.01 10.14
C SER A 212 14.37 4.08 8.67
N VAL A 213 14.74 5.15 7.93
CA VAL A 213 14.54 5.20 6.47
C VAL A 213 15.45 4.20 5.74
N SER A 214 16.66 3.93 6.24
CA SER A 214 17.55 2.90 5.66
C SER A 214 17.05 1.47 5.95
N GLU A 215 16.41 1.26 7.10
CA GLU A 215 15.71 0.02 7.43
C GLU A 215 14.54 -0.21 6.48
N LEU A 216 13.68 0.80 6.28
CA LEU A 216 12.58 0.74 5.29
C LEU A 216 13.10 0.38 3.89
N MET A 217 14.23 0.96 3.47
CA MET A 217 14.86 0.64 2.19
C MET A 217 15.31 -0.82 2.09
N THR A 218 15.76 -1.39 3.22
CA THR A 218 16.21 -2.79 3.30
C THR A 218 15.00 -3.73 3.30
N GLU A 219 13.96 -3.41 4.08
CA GLU A 219 12.67 -4.13 4.07
C GLU A 219 12.08 -4.21 2.66
N LEU A 220 12.08 -3.08 1.93
CA LEU A 220 11.61 -3.03 0.54
C LEU A 220 12.39 -3.98 -0.38
N ARG A 221 13.70 -4.16 -0.18
CA ARG A 221 14.51 -5.06 -1.02
C ARG A 221 14.24 -6.52 -0.70
N ASP A 222 14.10 -6.85 0.58
CA ASP A 222 13.97 -8.23 1.05
C ASP A 222 12.53 -8.74 1.04
N MET A 223 11.54 -7.88 0.82
CA MET A 223 10.11 -8.21 0.85
C MET A 223 9.73 -9.47 0.05
N ARG A 224 10.33 -9.70 -1.13
CA ARG A 224 10.00 -10.85 -2.00
C ARG A 224 10.58 -12.13 -1.43
N GLY A 225 11.70 -12.00 -0.73
CA GLY A 225 12.35 -13.07 0.03
C GLY A 225 11.46 -13.57 1.16
N VAL A 226 10.75 -12.66 1.84
CA VAL A 226 9.81 -13.04 2.91
C VAL A 226 8.51 -13.60 2.34
N ILE A 227 7.90 -12.91 1.36
CA ILE A 227 6.61 -13.31 0.77
C ILE A 227 6.66 -14.72 0.16
N LYS A 228 7.78 -15.11 -0.46
CA LYS A 228 7.91 -16.43 -1.09
C LYS A 228 7.94 -17.58 -0.07
N GLU A 229 8.29 -17.33 1.19
CA GLU A 229 8.32 -18.37 2.23
C GLU A 229 6.91 -18.86 2.55
N HIS A 230 5.92 -17.97 2.51
CA HIS A 230 4.50 -18.29 2.69
C HIS A 230 3.88 -19.08 1.51
N ALA A 231 4.61 -19.31 0.43
CA ALA A 231 4.08 -19.99 -0.75
C ALA A 231 3.75 -21.47 -0.49
N LYS A 232 4.58 -22.14 0.33
CA LYS A 232 4.39 -23.56 0.68
C LYS A 232 3.15 -23.80 1.54
N ASP A 233 2.77 -22.82 2.35
CA ASP A 233 1.58 -22.91 3.20
C ASP A 233 0.29 -22.64 2.42
N THR A 234 0.39 -21.90 1.31
CA THR A 234 -0.76 -21.46 0.51
C THR A 234 -1.10 -22.43 -0.61
N ILE A 235 -0.09 -22.99 -1.28
CA ILE A 235 -0.24 -23.85 -2.45
C ILE A 235 -0.03 -25.30 -2.03
N HIS A 236 -0.91 -26.18 -2.48
CA HIS A 236 -0.81 -27.62 -2.22
C HIS A 236 -0.59 -28.42 -3.50
N ALA A 237 -0.20 -29.69 -3.33
CA ALA A 237 0.02 -30.59 -4.44
C ALA A 237 -1.28 -30.87 -5.22
N ASN A 238 -1.14 -30.99 -6.53
CA ASN A 238 -2.19 -31.24 -7.53
C ASN A 238 -3.27 -30.14 -7.62
N GLU A 239 -2.99 -28.94 -7.12
CA GLU A 239 -3.87 -27.79 -7.32
C GLU A 239 -3.73 -27.17 -8.70
N VAL A 240 -4.82 -26.60 -9.19
CA VAL A 240 -4.85 -25.76 -10.38
C VAL A 240 -4.99 -24.31 -9.94
N ILE A 241 -3.94 -23.52 -10.16
CA ILE A 241 -3.87 -22.12 -9.79
C ILE A 241 -4.12 -21.25 -11.01
N LEU A 242 -5.01 -20.26 -10.91
CA LEU A 242 -5.19 -19.23 -11.95
C LEU A 242 -4.47 -17.94 -11.55
N THR A 243 -3.72 -17.35 -12.47
CA THR A 243 -3.10 -16.03 -12.32
C THR A 243 -3.38 -15.16 -13.54
N PHE A 244 -3.31 -13.85 -13.36
CA PHE A 244 -3.60 -12.86 -14.40
C PHE A 244 -2.41 -11.93 -14.65
N GLY A 245 -2.01 -11.80 -15.93
CA GLY A 245 -0.92 -10.92 -16.35
C GLY A 245 0.46 -11.34 -15.85
N ASN A 246 1.37 -10.37 -15.71
CA ASN A 246 2.74 -10.59 -15.25
C ASN A 246 3.04 -9.86 -13.95
N SER A 247 3.59 -10.58 -12.97
CA SER A 247 4.02 -10.02 -11.70
C SER A 247 5.24 -10.72 -11.17
N ALA A 248 6.29 -9.93 -10.87
CA ALA A 248 7.54 -10.45 -10.32
C ALA A 248 7.36 -11.10 -8.93
N THR A 249 6.40 -10.60 -8.13
CA THR A 249 6.12 -11.19 -6.81
C THR A 249 5.43 -12.54 -6.95
N VAL A 250 4.45 -12.66 -7.85
CA VAL A 250 3.75 -13.94 -8.11
C VAL A 250 4.68 -14.95 -8.79
N ASP A 251 5.54 -14.51 -9.73
CA ASP A 251 6.57 -15.36 -10.34
C ASP A 251 7.49 -15.99 -9.29
N ALA A 252 8.02 -15.18 -8.36
CA ALA A 252 8.88 -15.66 -7.28
C ALA A 252 8.11 -16.57 -6.30
N PHE A 253 6.85 -16.23 -6.00
CA PHE A 253 5.98 -17.00 -5.11
C PHE A 253 5.67 -18.39 -5.67
N LEU A 254 5.24 -18.49 -6.93
CA LEU A 254 4.95 -19.77 -7.59
C LEU A 254 6.21 -20.64 -7.73
N LYS A 255 7.36 -20.04 -8.08
CA LYS A 255 8.64 -20.77 -8.14
C LYS A 255 9.06 -21.30 -6.78
N ALA A 256 8.84 -20.54 -5.70
CA ALA A 256 9.16 -21.01 -4.36
C ALA A 256 8.27 -22.17 -3.90
N ALA A 257 6.98 -22.18 -4.29
CA ALA A 257 6.08 -23.31 -4.04
C ALA A 257 6.48 -24.56 -4.85
N ALA A 258 6.89 -24.38 -6.10
CA ALA A 258 7.36 -25.47 -6.95
C ALA A 258 8.66 -26.11 -6.43
N GLY A 259 9.43 -25.38 -5.61
CA GLY A 259 10.65 -25.87 -4.98
C GLY A 259 11.71 -26.32 -5.99
N GLY A 260 12.74 -27.03 -5.49
CA GLY A 260 13.68 -27.76 -6.34
C GLY A 260 13.12 -29.13 -6.72
N ALA A 261 13.67 -29.76 -7.76
CA ALA A 261 13.19 -31.03 -8.34
C ALA A 261 13.03 -32.24 -7.38
N LYS A 262 13.45 -32.14 -6.11
CA LYS A 262 13.37 -33.23 -5.11
C LYS A 262 12.37 -32.98 -3.98
N ASP A 263 12.05 -31.72 -3.66
CA ASP A 263 11.14 -31.32 -2.56
C ASP A 263 9.97 -30.47 -3.08
N GLY A 264 9.76 -30.46 -4.40
CA GLY A 264 8.83 -29.60 -5.10
C GLY A 264 7.39 -30.08 -5.09
N LEU A 265 6.45 -29.15 -4.93
CA LEU A 265 5.03 -29.43 -5.11
C LEU A 265 4.72 -29.52 -6.61
N ASN A 266 4.06 -30.59 -7.02
CA ASN A 266 3.51 -30.69 -8.37
C ASN A 266 2.16 -29.98 -8.40
N PHE A 267 2.03 -28.88 -9.15
CA PHE A 267 0.77 -28.17 -9.37
C PHE A 267 0.74 -27.58 -10.77
N ARG A 268 -0.44 -27.20 -11.24
CA ARG A 268 -0.65 -26.58 -12.55
C ARG A 268 -0.97 -25.10 -12.39
N VAL A 269 -0.44 -24.28 -13.29
CA VAL A 269 -0.75 -22.85 -13.35
C VAL A 269 -1.43 -22.52 -14.68
N ILE A 270 -2.60 -21.89 -14.61
CA ILE A 270 -3.28 -21.28 -15.74
C ILE A 270 -2.97 -19.78 -15.69
N VAL A 271 -2.41 -19.25 -16.77
CA VAL A 271 -2.03 -17.84 -16.90
C VAL A 271 -2.94 -17.19 -17.94
N ALA A 272 -3.80 -16.27 -17.49
CA ALA A 272 -4.51 -15.36 -18.37
C ALA A 272 -3.55 -14.27 -18.87
N GLU A 273 -3.55 -14.02 -20.18
CA GLU A 273 -2.51 -13.24 -20.84
C GLU A 273 -2.53 -11.73 -20.54
N ALA A 274 -3.67 -11.18 -20.09
CA ALA A 274 -3.90 -9.75 -19.89
C ALA A 274 -3.72 -8.94 -21.19
N ALA A 275 -4.63 -9.18 -22.13
CA ALA A 275 -4.80 -8.36 -23.31
C ALA A 275 -5.15 -6.91 -22.91
N PRO A 276 -4.66 -5.90 -23.65
CA PRO A 276 -4.03 -5.98 -24.97
C PRO A 276 -2.50 -6.18 -24.95
N LEU A 277 -1.84 -6.08 -23.79
CA LEU A 277 -0.38 -6.12 -23.69
C LEU A 277 0.20 -7.56 -23.68
N CYS A 278 -0.64 -8.57 -23.44
CA CYS A 278 -0.27 -9.99 -23.38
C CYS A 278 0.93 -10.26 -22.45
N SER A 279 1.02 -9.48 -21.36
CA SER A 279 2.16 -9.53 -20.44
C SER A 279 2.32 -10.90 -19.78
N GLY A 280 1.23 -11.66 -19.60
CA GLY A 280 1.23 -13.00 -19.01
C GLY A 280 2.08 -14.02 -19.77
N HIS A 281 2.36 -13.81 -21.06
CA HIS A 281 3.25 -14.69 -21.84
C HIS A 281 4.67 -14.70 -21.27
N VAL A 282 5.13 -13.57 -20.70
CA VAL A 282 6.45 -13.47 -20.06
C VAL A 282 6.49 -14.34 -18.80
N LEU A 283 5.44 -14.26 -17.98
CA LEU A 283 5.30 -15.08 -16.77
C LEU A 283 5.22 -16.56 -17.13
N ALA A 284 4.41 -16.94 -18.13
CA ALA A 284 4.27 -18.32 -18.53
C ALA A 284 5.61 -18.94 -19.00
N LYS A 285 6.39 -18.20 -19.78
CA LYS A 285 7.76 -18.62 -20.18
C LYS A 285 8.69 -18.76 -18.98
N SER A 286 8.57 -17.88 -17.99
CA SER A 286 9.35 -17.89 -16.76
C SER A 286 9.07 -19.13 -15.90
N LEU A 287 7.79 -19.49 -15.75
CA LEU A 287 7.33 -20.65 -14.98
C LEU A 287 7.67 -21.97 -15.69
N ALA A 288 7.46 -22.04 -17.01
CA ALA A 288 7.78 -23.23 -17.80
C ALA A 288 9.29 -23.57 -17.76
N LYS A 289 10.17 -22.55 -17.77
CA LYS A 289 11.62 -22.74 -17.58
C LYS A 289 11.97 -23.34 -16.22
N HIS A 290 11.13 -23.16 -15.22
CA HIS A 290 11.30 -23.72 -13.88
C HIS A 290 10.65 -25.10 -13.70
N GLY A 291 10.06 -25.67 -14.76
CA GLY A 291 9.45 -27.00 -14.73
C GLY A 291 8.01 -27.04 -14.21
N ILE A 292 7.32 -25.91 -14.12
CA ILE A 292 5.92 -25.83 -13.69
C ILE A 292 4.99 -26.05 -14.89
N ASP A 293 4.00 -26.94 -14.75
CA ASP A 293 2.98 -27.19 -15.78
C ASP A 293 2.13 -25.91 -15.96
N THR A 294 2.38 -25.18 -17.05
CA THR A 294 1.81 -23.85 -17.28
C THR A 294 0.98 -23.83 -18.55
N THR A 295 -0.29 -23.46 -18.44
CA THR A 295 -1.23 -23.27 -19.55
C THR A 295 -1.52 -21.80 -19.73
N VAL A 296 -1.45 -21.28 -20.96
CA VAL A 296 -1.83 -19.88 -21.27
C VAL A 296 -3.24 -19.86 -21.86
N ILE A 297 -4.05 -18.92 -21.41
CA ILE A 297 -5.41 -18.70 -21.90
C ILE A 297 -5.64 -17.23 -22.28
N SER A 298 -6.62 -16.99 -23.15
CA SER A 298 -7.14 -15.64 -23.38
C SER A 298 -8.02 -15.21 -22.21
N ASP A 299 -8.13 -13.90 -22.01
CA ASP A 299 -8.91 -13.35 -20.90
C ASP A 299 -10.40 -13.73 -20.97
N SER A 300 -10.96 -13.86 -22.19
CA SER A 300 -12.34 -14.33 -22.40
C SER A 300 -12.57 -15.78 -21.98
N ALA A 301 -11.52 -16.60 -21.90
CA ALA A 301 -11.62 -18.00 -21.49
C ALA A 301 -11.55 -18.18 -19.96
N VAL A 302 -11.35 -17.11 -19.18
CA VAL A 302 -11.25 -17.17 -17.72
C VAL A 302 -12.46 -17.84 -17.10
N PHE A 303 -13.68 -17.41 -17.45
CA PHE A 303 -14.91 -17.98 -16.88
C PHE A 303 -15.08 -19.47 -17.24
N ALA A 304 -14.77 -19.83 -18.49
CA ALA A 304 -14.86 -21.23 -18.96
C ALA A 304 -13.86 -22.16 -18.25
N MET A 305 -12.69 -21.63 -17.87
CA MET A 305 -11.65 -22.40 -17.18
C MET A 305 -11.80 -22.39 -15.66
N MET A 306 -12.52 -21.41 -15.10
CA MET A 306 -12.64 -21.20 -13.65
C MET A 306 -13.22 -22.42 -12.90
N ALA A 307 -14.12 -23.19 -13.52
CA ALA A 307 -14.68 -24.42 -12.92
C ALA A 307 -13.63 -25.52 -12.63
N ARG A 308 -12.42 -25.40 -13.19
CA ARG A 308 -11.30 -26.33 -12.97
C ARG A 308 -10.23 -25.76 -12.03
N VAL A 309 -10.38 -24.50 -11.62
CA VAL A 309 -9.40 -23.77 -10.80
C VAL A 309 -9.73 -24.00 -9.33
N ASN A 310 -8.69 -24.26 -8.52
CA ASN A 310 -8.84 -24.42 -7.07
C ASN A 310 -8.61 -23.11 -6.32
N LYS A 311 -7.68 -22.28 -6.79
CA LYS A 311 -7.37 -20.98 -6.20
C LYS A 311 -6.99 -19.97 -7.28
N VAL A 312 -7.39 -18.71 -7.09
CA VAL A 312 -6.90 -17.60 -7.91
C VAL A 312 -5.82 -16.86 -7.12
N ILE A 313 -4.65 -16.68 -7.72
CA ILE A 313 -3.57 -15.86 -7.15
C ILE A 313 -3.43 -14.62 -8.02
N LEU A 314 -3.77 -13.47 -7.46
CA LEU A 314 -3.66 -12.17 -8.11
C LEU A 314 -2.51 -11.36 -7.52
N SER A 315 -2.01 -10.44 -8.31
CA SER A 315 -1.17 -9.35 -7.83
C SER A 315 -1.88 -8.03 -8.01
N THR A 316 -1.50 -7.05 -7.22
CA THR A 316 -2.09 -5.72 -7.23
C THR A 316 -1.05 -4.65 -7.52
N HIS A 317 -1.49 -3.54 -8.08
CA HIS A 317 -0.73 -2.30 -8.16
C HIS A 317 -0.73 -1.57 -6.81
N ALA A 318 -1.89 -1.46 -6.16
CA ALA A 318 -2.09 -0.87 -4.85
C ALA A 318 -3.29 -1.46 -4.11
N VAL A 319 -3.24 -1.52 -2.78
CA VAL A 319 -4.38 -1.88 -1.92
C VAL A 319 -4.89 -0.59 -1.29
N VAL A 320 -6.16 -0.24 -1.50
CA VAL A 320 -6.74 1.03 -1.04
C VAL A 320 -7.37 0.91 0.36
N ALA A 321 -7.82 2.04 0.94
CA ALA A 321 -8.18 2.15 2.35
C ALA A 321 -9.27 1.19 2.81
N ASN A 322 -10.25 0.91 1.94
CA ASN A 322 -11.34 -0.03 2.22
C ASN A 322 -10.95 -1.50 2.06
N GLY A 323 -9.68 -1.79 1.78
CA GLY A 323 -9.17 -3.11 1.46
C GLY A 323 -9.27 -3.47 -0.02
N GLY A 324 -9.94 -2.68 -0.87
CA GLY A 324 -10.02 -2.98 -2.29
C GLY A 324 -8.66 -2.99 -3.00
N LEU A 325 -8.61 -3.55 -4.21
CA LEU A 325 -7.39 -3.63 -5.01
C LEU A 325 -7.49 -2.71 -6.22
N ILE A 326 -6.41 -2.01 -6.52
CA ILE A 326 -6.15 -1.47 -7.85
C ILE A 326 -5.25 -2.46 -8.54
N ALA A 327 -5.75 -3.16 -9.56
CA ALA A 327 -5.03 -4.21 -10.26
C ALA A 327 -5.01 -3.95 -11.77
N LEU A 328 -4.32 -4.80 -12.53
CA LEU A 328 -4.28 -4.68 -13.98
C LEU A 328 -5.70 -4.82 -14.57
N ASN A 329 -5.99 -4.09 -15.66
CA ASN A 329 -7.27 -4.15 -16.35
C ASN A 329 -7.71 -5.61 -16.62
N GLY A 330 -8.97 -5.95 -16.32
CA GLY A 330 -9.49 -7.32 -16.46
C GLY A 330 -9.34 -8.21 -15.23
N SER A 331 -8.54 -7.81 -14.23
CA SER A 331 -8.43 -8.56 -12.97
C SER A 331 -9.75 -8.59 -12.18
N HIS A 332 -10.61 -7.57 -12.30
CA HIS A 332 -11.94 -7.58 -11.69
C HIS A 332 -12.80 -8.71 -12.27
N ALA A 333 -12.79 -8.90 -13.60
CA ALA A 333 -13.54 -9.98 -14.23
C ALA A 333 -13.09 -11.36 -13.75
N VAL A 334 -11.78 -11.53 -13.49
CA VAL A 334 -11.25 -12.76 -12.88
C VAL A 334 -11.77 -12.95 -11.46
N ALA A 335 -11.72 -11.90 -10.63
CA ALA A 335 -12.18 -11.95 -9.25
C ALA A 335 -13.71 -12.20 -9.15
N LEU A 336 -14.49 -11.59 -10.05
CA LEU A 336 -15.93 -11.80 -10.14
C LEU A 336 -16.26 -13.24 -10.56
N ALA A 337 -15.57 -13.76 -11.58
CA ALA A 337 -15.73 -15.16 -12.01
C ALA A 337 -15.35 -16.15 -10.90
N ALA A 338 -14.31 -15.84 -10.13
CA ALA A 338 -13.89 -16.66 -9.00
C ALA A 338 -14.94 -16.65 -7.89
N SER A 339 -15.46 -15.47 -7.54
CA SER A 339 -16.51 -15.31 -6.54
C SER A 339 -17.79 -16.04 -6.92
N ASP A 340 -18.21 -16.01 -8.19
CA ASP A 340 -19.42 -16.70 -8.66
C ASP A 340 -19.31 -18.23 -8.50
N LEU A 341 -18.11 -18.77 -8.76
CA LEU A 341 -17.81 -20.20 -8.62
C LEU A 341 -17.23 -20.59 -7.25
N SER A 342 -17.27 -19.68 -6.28
CA SER A 342 -16.76 -19.89 -4.91
C SER A 342 -15.29 -20.36 -4.87
N VAL A 343 -14.48 -19.89 -5.83
CA VAL A 343 -13.04 -20.11 -5.87
C VAL A 343 -12.36 -18.99 -5.06
N PRO A 344 -11.52 -19.33 -4.06
CA PRO A 344 -10.88 -18.33 -3.24
C PRO A 344 -9.86 -17.49 -4.03
N VAL A 345 -9.91 -16.18 -3.83
CA VAL A 345 -9.03 -15.17 -4.42
C VAL A 345 -8.00 -14.73 -3.38
N VAL A 346 -6.73 -15.03 -3.67
CA VAL A 346 -5.58 -14.69 -2.85
C VAL A 346 -4.79 -13.57 -3.53
N CYS A 347 -4.64 -12.43 -2.87
CA CYS A 347 -3.84 -11.31 -3.35
C CYS A 347 -2.44 -11.36 -2.75
N VAL A 348 -1.41 -11.45 -3.59
CA VAL A 348 0.00 -11.40 -3.15
C VAL A 348 0.54 -9.98 -3.37
N THR A 349 0.90 -9.30 -2.28
CA THR A 349 1.30 -7.89 -2.31
C THR A 349 2.35 -7.57 -1.25
N GLY A 350 3.06 -6.45 -1.42
CA GLY A 350 3.96 -5.92 -0.39
C GLY A 350 3.29 -4.77 0.35
N LEU A 351 3.65 -4.55 1.61
CA LEU A 351 3.05 -3.49 2.43
C LEU A 351 3.26 -2.08 1.86
N PHE A 352 4.32 -1.86 1.09
CA PHE A 352 4.58 -0.59 0.43
C PHE A 352 3.51 -0.17 -0.61
N LYS A 353 2.67 -1.12 -1.04
CA LYS A 353 1.53 -0.90 -1.94
C LYS A 353 0.24 -0.54 -1.20
N LEU A 354 0.22 -0.57 0.13
CA LEU A 354 -0.92 -0.12 0.93
C LEU A 354 -1.09 1.39 0.75
N CYS A 355 -2.27 1.81 0.36
CA CYS A 355 -2.62 3.18 0.07
C CYS A 355 -3.78 3.58 0.99
N PRO A 356 -3.64 4.64 1.79
CA PRO A 356 -4.69 5.05 2.71
C PRO A 356 -5.75 5.95 2.04
N LEU A 357 -5.75 6.07 0.71
CA LEU A 357 -6.77 6.78 -0.06
C LEU A 357 -8.00 5.91 -0.28
N PHE A 358 -9.17 6.54 -0.37
CA PHE A 358 -10.44 5.84 -0.55
C PHE A 358 -10.90 5.87 -2.02
N PRO A 359 -11.35 4.73 -2.59
CA PRO A 359 -11.92 4.72 -3.94
C PRO A 359 -13.39 5.17 -3.87
N HIS A 360 -13.67 6.41 -4.26
CA HIS A 360 -15.06 6.88 -4.36
C HIS A 360 -15.77 6.33 -5.60
N ASP A 361 -15.01 6.14 -6.68
CA ASP A 361 -15.49 5.62 -7.96
C ASP A 361 -14.51 4.59 -8.53
N GLN A 362 -14.98 3.77 -9.47
CA GLN A 362 -14.19 2.73 -10.14
C GLN A 362 -13.05 3.34 -10.97
N ASP A 363 -13.25 4.54 -11.50
CA ASP A 363 -12.26 5.23 -12.33
C ASP A 363 -11.33 6.17 -11.55
N THR A 364 -11.51 6.35 -10.23
CA THR A 364 -10.73 7.32 -9.41
C THR A 364 -9.22 7.11 -9.56
N PHE A 365 -8.75 5.86 -9.63
CA PHE A 365 -7.33 5.53 -9.73
C PHE A 365 -6.95 4.92 -11.09
N ASN A 366 -7.83 5.00 -12.08
CA ASN A 366 -7.56 4.47 -13.41
C ASN A 366 -6.81 5.49 -14.27
N CYS A 367 -6.08 5.01 -15.27
CA CYS A 367 -5.50 5.88 -16.28
C CYS A 367 -5.60 5.23 -17.66
N LEU A 368 -5.82 6.06 -18.68
CA LEU A 368 -5.87 5.58 -20.06
C LEU A 368 -4.45 5.49 -20.63
N LEU A 369 -4.13 4.31 -21.17
CA LEU A 369 -2.95 4.05 -21.96
C LEU A 369 -3.21 4.39 -23.43
N SER A 370 -2.16 4.25 -24.25
CA SER A 370 -2.28 4.47 -25.69
C SER A 370 -3.32 3.50 -26.29
N PRO A 371 -4.32 4.01 -27.04
CA PRO A 371 -5.28 3.17 -27.76
C PRO A 371 -4.63 2.28 -28.81
N ALA A 372 -3.41 2.60 -29.24
CA ALA A 372 -2.64 1.84 -30.24
C ALA A 372 -2.40 0.37 -29.84
N ALA A 373 -2.45 0.05 -28.53
CA ALA A 373 -2.35 -1.32 -28.06
C ALA A 373 -3.63 -2.13 -28.33
N VAL A 374 -4.80 -1.49 -28.31
CA VAL A 374 -6.10 -2.13 -28.54
C VAL A 374 -6.40 -2.21 -30.03
N MET A 375 -6.18 -1.11 -30.76
CA MET A 375 -6.42 -1.02 -32.20
C MET A 375 -5.23 -0.38 -32.91
N SER A 376 -4.77 -1.03 -33.99
CA SER A 376 -3.63 -0.57 -34.76
C SER A 376 -3.90 0.80 -35.39
N PHE A 377 -2.91 1.69 -35.33
CA PHE A 377 -3.02 3.02 -35.95
C PHE A 377 -3.20 2.97 -37.49
N LYS A 378 -2.86 1.85 -38.13
CA LYS A 378 -2.98 1.68 -39.59
C LYS A 378 -4.44 1.73 -40.07
N ASP A 379 -5.39 1.42 -39.20
CA ASP A 379 -6.81 1.33 -39.57
C ASP A 379 -7.54 2.69 -39.48
N LYS A 380 -6.79 3.79 -39.35
CA LYS A 380 -7.29 5.16 -39.08
C LYS A 380 -8.38 5.62 -40.02
N ASP A 381 -8.29 5.27 -41.30
CA ASP A 381 -9.27 5.70 -42.30
C ASP A 381 -10.66 5.09 -42.07
N SER A 382 -10.73 3.94 -41.38
CA SER A 382 -11.96 3.27 -40.97
C SER A 382 -12.46 3.72 -39.59
N MET A 383 -11.69 4.54 -38.85
CA MET A 383 -11.95 4.90 -37.44
C MET A 383 -12.71 6.22 -37.25
N LYS A 384 -13.38 6.77 -38.26
CA LYS A 384 -14.03 8.09 -38.15
C LYS A 384 -15.12 8.18 -37.06
N ASN A 385 -15.73 7.04 -36.69
CA ASN A 385 -16.81 6.94 -35.70
C ASN A 385 -16.53 5.93 -34.58
N VAL A 386 -15.26 5.62 -34.29
CA VAL A 386 -14.89 4.63 -33.24
C VAL A 386 -14.08 5.33 -32.16
N GLU A 387 -14.58 5.27 -30.93
CA GLU A 387 -13.82 5.65 -29.74
C GLU A 387 -13.12 4.41 -29.17
N VAL A 388 -11.79 4.48 -29.02
CA VAL A 388 -10.99 3.37 -28.52
C VAL A 388 -10.40 3.76 -27.18
N LEU A 389 -10.83 3.07 -26.12
CA LEU A 389 -10.35 3.27 -24.76
C LEU A 389 -9.43 2.11 -24.35
N ASN A 390 -8.39 2.44 -23.60
CA ASN A 390 -7.43 1.46 -23.08
C ASN A 390 -7.14 1.75 -21.60
N PRO A 391 -8.02 1.34 -20.67
CA PRO A 391 -7.76 1.50 -19.25
C PRO A 391 -6.55 0.65 -18.81
N ALA A 392 -5.68 1.23 -17.98
CA ALA A 392 -4.51 0.54 -17.43
C ALA A 392 -4.89 -0.39 -16.27
N TYR A 393 -5.81 0.08 -15.43
CA TYR A 393 -6.11 -0.54 -14.14
C TYR A 393 -7.61 -0.77 -14.00
N ASP A 394 -7.94 -1.58 -13.00
CA ASP A 394 -9.31 -1.88 -12.58
C ASP A 394 -9.38 -1.89 -11.06
N TYR A 395 -10.52 -1.47 -10.53
CA TYR A 395 -10.80 -1.52 -9.11
C TYR A 395 -11.53 -2.81 -8.75
N ILE A 396 -10.96 -3.60 -7.86
CA ILE A 396 -11.57 -4.82 -7.33
C ILE A 396 -12.07 -4.51 -5.91
N PRO A 397 -13.38 -4.64 -5.65
CA PRO A 397 -13.91 -4.39 -4.32
C PRO A 397 -13.44 -5.45 -3.31
N PRO A 398 -13.32 -5.08 -2.02
CA PRO A 398 -12.73 -5.93 -0.98
C PRO A 398 -13.51 -7.23 -0.71
N ASN A 399 -14.80 -7.29 -1.09
CA ASN A 399 -15.64 -8.48 -0.93
C ASN A 399 -15.28 -9.62 -1.90
N LEU A 400 -14.53 -9.34 -2.97
CA LEU A 400 -14.06 -10.34 -3.92
C LEU A 400 -12.67 -10.89 -3.59
N VAL A 401 -12.08 -10.49 -2.45
CA VAL A 401 -10.75 -10.91 -2.03
C VAL A 401 -10.86 -11.63 -0.69
N ASP A 402 -10.35 -12.84 -0.61
CA ASP A 402 -10.45 -13.66 0.60
C ASP A 402 -9.24 -13.48 1.52
N LEU A 403 -8.04 -13.39 0.94
CA LEU A 403 -6.78 -13.39 1.69
C LEU A 403 -5.72 -12.51 1.02
N TYR A 404 -5.01 -11.73 1.82
CA TYR A 404 -3.81 -11.00 1.42
C TYR A 404 -2.58 -11.71 1.95
N ILE A 405 -1.63 -11.99 1.08
CA ILE A 405 -0.31 -12.47 1.49
C ILE A 405 0.66 -11.31 1.37
N THR A 406 1.17 -10.89 2.51
CA THR A 406 2.11 -9.77 2.66
C THR A 406 3.43 -10.23 3.27
N ASN A 407 4.39 -9.32 3.43
CA ASN A 407 5.63 -9.61 4.17
C ASN A 407 5.42 -9.82 5.68
N MET A 408 4.23 -9.53 6.21
CA MET A 408 3.84 -9.86 7.59
C MET A 408 3.06 -11.18 7.69
N GLY A 409 2.83 -11.86 6.56
CA GLY A 409 2.03 -13.08 6.47
C GLY A 409 0.63 -12.85 5.91
N GLY A 410 -0.26 -13.80 6.20
CA GLY A 410 -1.64 -13.82 5.74
C GLY A 410 -2.55 -12.87 6.52
N LEU A 411 -3.24 -11.98 5.83
CA LEU A 411 -4.14 -10.97 6.40
C LEU A 411 -5.52 -11.06 5.76
N GLN A 412 -6.56 -10.85 6.56
CA GLN A 412 -7.93 -10.69 6.06
C GLN A 412 -8.17 -9.26 5.57
N PRO A 413 -9.09 -9.04 4.61
CA PRO A 413 -9.45 -7.70 4.14
C PRO A 413 -9.86 -6.74 5.27
N SER A 414 -10.54 -7.24 6.31
CA SER A 414 -10.98 -6.47 7.47
C SER A 414 -9.82 -5.90 8.31
N TYR A 415 -8.64 -6.54 8.28
CA TYR A 415 -7.47 -6.12 9.06
C TYR A 415 -6.72 -4.95 8.40
N ILE A 416 -6.97 -4.67 7.11
CA ILE A 416 -6.27 -3.63 6.35
C ILE A 416 -6.44 -2.25 7.01
N TYR A 417 -7.61 -1.93 7.57
CA TYR A 417 -7.84 -0.65 8.25
C TYR A 417 -6.88 -0.44 9.44
N ARG A 418 -6.68 -1.48 10.25
CA ARG A 418 -5.76 -1.43 11.40
C ARG A 418 -4.32 -1.25 10.93
N LEU A 419 -3.95 -1.97 9.88
CA LEU A 419 -2.63 -1.88 9.30
C LEU A 419 -2.33 -0.48 8.74
N LEU A 420 -3.33 0.18 8.14
CA LEU A 420 -3.16 1.57 7.70
C LEU A 420 -2.94 2.53 8.87
N ALA A 421 -3.63 2.33 10.00
CA ALA A 421 -3.42 3.14 11.20
C ALA A 421 -2.05 2.90 11.86
N GLU A 422 -1.51 1.68 11.76
CA GLU A 422 -0.15 1.35 12.22
C GLU A 422 0.94 1.90 11.27
N TYR A 423 0.61 2.11 10.00
CA TYR A 423 1.60 2.48 8.98
C TYR A 423 1.60 3.95 8.55
N TYR A 424 0.48 4.65 8.74
CA TYR A 424 0.24 6.00 8.25
C TYR A 424 -0.39 6.90 9.31
N HIS A 425 0.01 8.17 9.32
CA HIS A 425 -0.58 9.17 10.19
C HIS A 425 -1.81 9.81 9.53
N ARG A 426 -2.85 10.13 10.32
CA ARG A 426 -4.12 10.71 9.83
C ARG A 426 -3.93 12.08 9.16
N ASP A 427 -3.01 12.89 9.66
CA ASP A 427 -2.75 14.22 9.11
C ASP A 427 -2.03 14.20 7.75
N ASP A 428 -1.40 13.09 7.38
CA ASP A 428 -0.58 12.99 6.16
C ASP A 428 -1.30 12.18 5.07
N LEU A 429 -2.61 11.92 5.23
CA LEU A 429 -3.41 11.21 4.24
C LEU A 429 -3.50 11.99 2.91
N ILE A 430 -3.64 13.30 2.98
CA ILE A 430 -3.73 14.19 1.82
C ILE A 430 -2.38 14.88 1.64
N ILE A 431 -1.66 14.56 0.56
CA ILE A 431 -0.37 15.21 0.25
C ILE A 431 -0.56 16.23 -0.88
N SER A 432 -1.37 15.88 -1.87
CA SER A 432 -1.60 16.64 -3.09
C SER A 432 -3.09 16.98 -3.27
N PRO A 433 -3.44 18.02 -4.04
CA PRO A 433 -4.84 18.32 -4.38
C PRO A 433 -5.54 17.18 -5.12
N SER A 434 -4.78 16.34 -5.85
CA SER A 434 -5.30 15.11 -6.47
C SER A 434 -5.74 14.06 -5.44
N ASP A 435 -5.20 14.09 -4.22
CA ASP A 435 -5.66 13.23 -3.13
C ASP A 435 -6.97 13.75 -2.52
N GLU A 436 -7.28 15.05 -2.61
CA GLU A 436 -8.56 15.62 -2.10
C GLU A 436 -9.76 15.16 -2.93
N GLN A 437 -9.58 14.90 -4.22
CA GLN A 437 -10.63 14.31 -5.07
C GLN A 437 -10.89 12.84 -4.74
N ALA A 438 -10.00 12.19 -3.98
CA ALA A 438 -10.06 10.80 -3.56
C ALA A 438 -10.26 10.63 -2.03
N SER A 439 -10.55 11.71 -1.29
CA SER A 439 -10.76 11.70 0.17
C SER A 439 -12.21 11.88 0.57
#